data_AF-A0A8X7UKV2-F1
#
_entry.id   AF-A0A8X7UKV2-F1
#
_cell.length_a   1.000
_cell.length_b   1.000
_cell.length_c   1.000
_cell.angle_alpha   90.00
_cell.angle_beta   90.00
_cell.angle_gamma   90.00
#
_symmetry.space_group_name_H-M   'P 1'
#
loop_
_entity.id
_entity.type
_entity.pdbx_description
1 polymer ?
#
loop_
_entity_poly.entity_id
_entity_poly.type
_entity_poly.pdbx_seq_one_letter_code
_entity_poly.pdbx_strand_id
1 'polypeptide(L)'
;MGEIICNPCTGKTISLPKLVKTTPAARRRRLADRFFGYDPVNNQYKVLCITQYLAQHATPNHYQIFTLGAKPKRWRFIDCDIPHTHLSDGLCIDGFVYYIARTDARMMCLMMRFDLNSEKFNI
;
A
#
# COMPACT_ATOMS: atom_id res chain seq x y z
N MET A 1 19.33 1.43 3.82
CA MET A 1 18.78 2.79 4.02
C MET A 1 17.31 2.65 4.41
N GLY A 2 16.82 3.43 5.38
CA GLY A 2 15.39 3.41 5.75
C GLY A 2 14.58 4.29 4.80
N GLU A 3 13.29 3.99 4.64
CA GLU A 3 12.38 4.80 3.82
C GLU A 3 11.96 6.06 4.59
N ILE A 4 11.83 7.19 3.88
CA ILE A 4 11.46 8.48 4.48
C ILE A 4 10.31 9.11 3.71
N ILE A 5 9.46 9.85 4.41
CA ILE A 5 8.49 10.77 3.82
C ILE A 5 9.02 12.18 4.03
N CYS A 6 9.04 12.97 2.97
CA CYS A 6 9.42 14.37 3.00
C CYS A 6 8.19 15.24 2.73
N ASN A 7 7.98 16.25 3.55
CA ASN A 7 7.08 17.35 3.21
C ASN A 7 7.91 18.42 2.48
N PRO A 8 7.75 18.58 1.15
CA PRO A 8 8.59 19.49 0.37
C PRO A 8 8.37 20.97 0.72
N CYS A 9 7.16 21.34 1.18
CA CYS A 9 6.85 22.72 1.55
C CYS A 9 7.53 23.16 2.86
N THR A 10 7.77 22.22 3.78
CA THR A 10 8.33 22.52 5.12
C THR A 10 9.73 21.97 5.34
N GLY A 11 10.24 21.12 4.44
CA GLY A 11 11.50 20.40 4.58
C GLY A 11 11.49 19.34 5.70
N LYS A 12 10.37 19.13 6.39
CA LYS A 12 10.26 18.15 7.47
C LYS A 12 10.23 16.74 6.91
N THR A 13 10.94 15.82 7.58
CA THR A 13 11.00 14.42 7.19
C THR A 13 10.52 13.50 8.32
N ILE A 14 9.96 12.36 7.94
CA ILE A 14 9.55 11.30 8.86
C ILE A 14 10.11 9.98 8.34
N SER A 15 10.88 9.28 9.18
CA SER A 15 11.34 7.93 8.87
C SER A 15 10.21 6.92 9.07
N LEU A 16 10.02 6.06 8.08
CA LEU A 16 9.09 4.95 8.17
C LEU A 16 9.71 3.79 8.97
N PRO A 17 8.93 3.09 9.80
CA PRO A 17 9.40 1.88 10.45
C PRO A 17 9.68 0.79 9.40
N LYS A 18 10.50 -0.20 9.77
CA LYS A 18 10.74 -1.35 8.88
C LYS A 18 9.43 -2.09 8.63
N LEU A 19 9.15 -2.39 7.35
CA LEU A 19 8.00 -3.20 6.95
C LEU A 19 8.04 -4.58 7.65
N VAL A 20 6.89 -5.08 8.07
CA VAL A 20 6.80 -6.42 8.65
C VAL A 20 6.95 -7.45 7.52
N LYS A 21 7.97 -8.30 7.61
CA LYS A 21 8.26 -9.36 6.62
C LYS A 21 7.85 -10.70 7.21
N THR A 22 6.86 -11.36 6.62
CA THR A 22 6.30 -12.62 7.12
C THR A 22 6.87 -13.89 6.49
N THR A 23 7.60 -13.82 5.36
CA THR A 23 8.13 -15.04 4.70
C THR A 23 9.55 -14.87 4.13
N PRO A 24 10.38 -15.92 4.05
CA PRO A 24 11.72 -15.87 3.44
C PRO A 24 11.69 -15.54 1.94
N ALA A 25 10.62 -15.93 1.23
CA ALA A 25 10.34 -15.53 -0.15
C ALA A 25 10.26 -14.00 -0.33
N ALA A 26 10.07 -13.27 0.77
CA ALA A 26 10.16 -11.81 0.79
C ALA A 26 11.51 -11.22 0.41
N ARG A 27 12.57 -12.01 0.54
CA ARG A 27 13.92 -11.49 0.41
C ARG A 27 14.43 -11.48 -1.02
N ARG A 28 13.81 -12.22 -1.95
CA ARG A 28 14.48 -12.61 -3.19
C ARG A 28 13.99 -11.95 -4.47
N ARG A 29 12.75 -11.44 -4.57
CA ARG A 29 12.21 -10.83 -5.81
C ARG A 29 11.04 -9.84 -5.58
N ARG A 30 11.20 -8.84 -4.71
CA ARG A 30 10.07 -7.98 -4.28
C ARG A 30 10.17 -6.54 -4.78
N LEU A 31 9.18 -6.14 -5.58
CA LEU A 31 8.70 -4.76 -5.64
C LEU A 31 7.63 -4.66 -4.55
N ALA A 32 7.95 -3.94 -3.48
CA ALA A 32 6.91 -3.47 -2.57
C ALA A 32 6.60 -2.06 -3.06
N ASP A 33 5.35 -1.78 -3.40
CA ASP A 33 5.01 -0.44 -3.91
C ASP A 33 4.23 0.31 -2.84
N ARG A 34 4.51 1.61 -2.77
CA ARG A 34 4.10 2.49 -1.69
C ARG A 34 3.19 3.55 -2.28
N PHE A 35 2.02 3.69 -1.71
CA PHE A 35 1.03 4.68 -2.10
C PHE A 35 0.78 5.59 -0.91
N PHE A 36 1.15 6.85 -1.04
CA PHE A 36 0.92 7.87 -0.02
C PHE A 36 -0.39 8.60 -0.29
N GLY A 37 -1.18 8.82 0.76
CA GLY A 37 -2.46 9.51 0.63
C GLY A 37 -2.89 10.21 1.90
N TYR A 38 -3.88 11.09 1.75
CA TYR A 38 -4.49 11.84 2.84
C TYR A 38 -5.94 11.40 3.02
N ASP A 39 -6.28 11.00 4.24
CA ASP A 39 -7.62 10.70 4.71
C ASP A 39 -8.26 12.01 5.25
N PRO A 40 -9.20 12.62 4.51
CA PRO A 40 -9.84 13.87 4.92
C PRO A 40 -10.81 13.69 6.08
N VAL A 41 -11.31 12.47 6.34
CA VAL A 41 -12.30 12.20 7.39
C VAL A 41 -11.62 12.22 8.76
N ASN A 42 -10.49 11.50 8.88
CA ASN A 42 -9.75 11.41 10.15
C ASN A 42 -8.60 12.43 10.24
N ASN A 43 -8.39 13.27 9.21
CA ASN A 43 -7.29 14.23 9.12
C ASN A 43 -5.92 13.55 9.32
N GLN A 44 -5.66 12.51 8.54
CA GLN A 44 -4.47 11.67 8.69
C GLN A 44 -3.82 11.38 7.35
N TYR A 45 -2.49 11.36 7.33
CA TYR A 45 -1.75 10.83 6.20
C TYR A 45 -1.49 9.34 6.42
N LYS A 46 -1.69 8.54 5.37
CA LYS A 46 -1.47 7.10 5.41
C LYS A 46 -0.59 6.66 4.24
N VAL A 47 0.11 5.55 4.44
CA VAL A 47 0.90 4.86 3.42
C VAL A 47 0.36 3.45 3.28
N LEU A 48 -0.19 3.14 2.12
CA LEU A 48 -0.48 1.77 1.72
C LEU A 48 0.79 1.16 1.12
N CYS A 49 1.14 -0.04 1.54
CA CYS A 49 2.20 -0.85 0.97
C CYS A 49 1.61 -2.14 0.41
N ILE A 50 1.81 -2.36 -0.89
CA ILE A 50 1.42 -3.60 -1.57
C ILE A 50 2.70 -4.38 -1.85
N THR A 51 2.77 -5.58 -1.31
CA THR A 51 3.90 -6.47 -1.53
C THR A 51 3.49 -7.62 -2.45
N GLN A 52 4.00 -7.58 -3.69
CA GLN A 52 3.72 -8.59 -4.69
C GLN A 52 4.63 -9.82 -4.59
N TYR A 53 4.08 -10.99 -4.90
CA TYR A 53 4.86 -12.21 -5.11
C TYR A 53 4.82 -12.62 -6.58
N LEU A 54 5.99 -12.61 -7.22
CA LEU A 54 6.14 -12.95 -8.64
C LEU A 54 6.09 -14.47 -8.93
N ALA A 55 5.99 -15.31 -7.90
CA ALA A 55 5.88 -16.75 -8.07
C ALA A 55 4.44 -17.12 -8.42
N GLN A 56 4.29 -17.65 -9.63
CA GLN A 56 3.04 -18.09 -10.24
C GLN A 56 2.29 -19.05 -9.28
N HIS A 57 1.14 -18.60 -8.79
CA HIS A 57 0.02 -19.41 -8.28
C HIS A 57 -0.08 -19.85 -6.80
N ALA A 58 0.69 -19.33 -5.84
CA ALA A 58 0.54 -19.85 -4.47
C ALA A 58 0.53 -18.83 -3.31
N THR A 59 1.00 -17.60 -3.51
CA THR A 59 1.13 -16.66 -2.38
C THR A 59 0.33 -15.40 -2.62
N PRO A 60 -0.70 -15.11 -1.81
CA PRO A 60 -1.45 -13.87 -1.92
C PRO A 60 -0.54 -12.68 -1.65
N ASN A 61 -0.86 -11.56 -2.29
CA ASN A 61 -0.18 -10.30 -2.01
C ASN A 61 -0.42 -9.91 -0.55
N HIS A 62 0.58 -9.28 0.06
CA HIS A 62 0.44 -8.76 1.41
C HIS A 62 0.25 -7.26 1.36
N TYR A 63 -0.79 -6.81 2.06
CA TYR A 63 -1.16 -5.41 2.16
C TYR A 63 -0.87 -4.94 3.58
N GLN A 64 -0.17 -3.82 3.69
CA GLN A 64 0.13 -3.19 4.97
C GLN A 64 -0.17 -1.70 4.90
N ILE A 65 -0.68 -1.13 5.98
CA ILE A 65 -0.91 0.30 6.11
C ILE A 65 -0.10 0.89 7.27
N PHE A 66 0.38 2.10 7.06
CA PHE A 66 1.02 2.91 8.08
C PHE A 66 0.36 4.28 8.14
N THR A 67 -0.07 4.68 9.34
CA THR A 67 -0.63 6.01 9.59
C THR A 67 0.43 6.91 10.20
N LEU A 68 0.65 8.09 9.60
CA LEU A 68 1.62 9.06 10.10
C LEU A 68 1.18 9.59 11.46
N GLY A 69 2.12 9.66 12.39
CA GLY A 69 1.84 10.10 13.77
C GLY A 69 1.25 9.02 14.68
N ALA A 70 0.92 7.83 14.16
CA ALA A 70 0.40 6.74 14.98
C ALA A 70 1.39 6.29 16.06
N LYS A 71 0.86 5.93 17.23
CA LYS A 71 1.60 5.36 18.36
C LYS A 71 0.95 4.02 18.75
N PRO A 72 1.69 2.89 18.70
CA PRO A 72 3.07 2.76 18.27
C PRO A 72 3.26 2.97 16.76
N LYS A 73 4.45 3.44 16.35
CA LYS A 73 4.83 3.58 14.94
C LYS A 73 5.09 2.20 14.31
N ARG A 74 4.06 1.53 13.82
CA ARG A 74 4.15 0.21 13.20
C ARG A 74 3.28 0.09 11.96
N TRP A 75 3.70 -0.76 11.04
CA TRP A 75 2.85 -1.23 9.95
C TRP A 75 1.78 -2.18 10.51
N ARG A 76 0.56 -2.06 9.97
CA ARG A 76 -0.57 -2.96 10.24
C ARG A 76 -0.89 -3.75 8.99
N PHE A 77 -1.12 -5.05 9.14
CA PHE A 77 -1.71 -5.83 8.04
C PHE A 77 -3.17 -5.42 7.84
N ILE A 78 -3.58 -5.42 6.58
CA ILE A 78 -4.96 -5.23 6.15
C ILE A 78 -5.30 -6.32 5.15
N ASP A 79 -6.57 -6.68 5.09
CA ASP A 79 -7.06 -7.71 4.18
C ASP A 79 -7.52 -7.10 2.86
N CYS A 80 -7.44 -7.90 1.80
CA CYS A 80 -7.96 -7.57 0.49
C CYS A 80 -8.55 -8.83 -0.12
N ASP A 81 -9.87 -8.84 -0.30
CA ASP A 81 -10.60 -9.98 -0.83
C ASP A 81 -10.56 -10.05 -2.37
N ILE A 82 -9.78 -9.17 -3.00
CA ILE A 82 -9.68 -9.04 -4.45
C ILE A 82 -8.25 -9.42 -4.86
N PRO A 83 -8.01 -10.65 -5.32
CA PRO A 83 -6.70 -11.04 -5.85
C PRO A 83 -6.32 -10.20 -7.07
N HIS A 84 -5.26 -9.40 -6.95
CA HIS A 84 -4.81 -8.53 -8.05
C HIS A 84 -3.32 -8.21 -7.97
N THR A 85 -2.70 -7.97 -9.12
CA THR A 85 -1.34 -7.42 -9.27
C THR A 85 -1.45 -5.96 -9.70
N HIS A 86 -1.03 -4.99 -8.88
CA HIS A 86 -0.95 -3.60 -9.32
C HIS A 86 0.06 -3.44 -10.47
N LEU A 87 -0.24 -2.53 -11.39
CA LEU A 87 0.50 -2.30 -12.64
C LEU A 87 0.93 -0.84 -12.82
N SER A 88 0.50 0.08 -11.96
CA SER A 88 0.84 1.49 -12.03
C SER A 88 1.21 2.04 -10.65
N ASP A 89 1.82 3.22 -10.66
CA ASP A 89 1.80 4.12 -9.51
C ASP A 89 0.35 4.49 -9.14
N GLY A 90 0.15 4.98 -7.93
CA GLY A 90 -1.18 5.32 -7.45
C GLY A 90 -1.34 6.82 -7.23
N LEU A 91 -2.60 7.23 -7.33
CA LEU A 91 -3.02 8.61 -7.26
C LEU A 91 -4.02 8.76 -6.11
N CYS A 92 -3.75 9.68 -5.19
CA CYS A 92 -4.65 9.98 -4.09
C CYS A 92 -5.59 11.13 -4.46
N ILE A 93 -6.90 10.88 -4.50
CA ILE A 93 -7.96 11.88 -4.76
C ILE A 93 -9.09 11.66 -3.76
N ASP A 94 -9.56 12.72 -3.10
CA ASP A 94 -10.73 12.73 -2.22
C ASP A 94 -10.74 11.65 -1.12
N GLY A 95 -9.59 11.30 -0.57
CA GLY A 95 -9.48 10.25 0.45
C GLY A 95 -9.36 8.83 -0.08
N PHE A 96 -9.20 8.66 -1.40
CA PHE A 96 -9.05 7.37 -2.05
C PHE A 96 -7.73 7.30 -2.81
N VAL A 97 -7.06 6.15 -2.72
CA VAL A 97 -5.91 5.83 -3.57
C VAL A 97 -6.39 4.99 -4.74
N TYR A 98 -6.15 5.47 -5.95
CA TYR A 98 -6.47 4.79 -7.20
C TYR A 98 -5.21 4.26 -7.87
N TYR A 99 -5.25 3.06 -8.43
CA TYR A 99 -4.16 2.49 -9.23
C TYR A 99 -4.70 1.47 -10.22
N ILE A 100 -3.97 1.22 -11.31
CA ILE A 100 -4.33 0.16 -12.26
C ILE A 100 -3.84 -1.17 -11.71
N ALA A 101 -4.67 -2.21 -11.77
CA ALA A 101 -4.29 -3.56 -11.43
C ALA A 101 -4.82 -4.59 -12.42
N ARG A 102 -4.19 -5.76 -12.45
CA ARG A 102 -4.63 -6.92 -13.21
C ARG A 102 -5.10 -8.01 -12.26
N THR A 103 -6.34 -8.44 -12.43
CA THR A 103 -6.90 -9.61 -11.73
C THR A 103 -6.58 -10.89 -12.49
N ASP A 104 -6.30 -11.98 -11.77
CA ASP A 104 -6.01 -13.29 -12.34
C ASP A 104 -7.22 -13.95 -13.00
N ALA A 105 -8.40 -13.80 -12.42
CA ALA A 105 -9.63 -14.47 -12.84
C ALA A 105 -10.07 -14.15 -14.28
N ARG A 106 -9.68 -12.99 -14.83
CA ARG A 106 -10.11 -12.54 -16.16
C ARG A 106 -9.00 -11.98 -17.04
N MET A 107 -7.75 -11.92 -16.55
CA MET A 107 -6.65 -11.17 -17.17
C MET A 107 -7.01 -9.71 -17.56
N MET A 108 -8.05 -9.14 -16.94
CA MET A 108 -8.50 -7.77 -17.20
C MET A 108 -7.68 -6.79 -16.37
N CYS A 109 -7.35 -5.65 -16.98
CA CYS A 109 -6.86 -4.47 -16.28
C CYS A 109 -8.07 -3.69 -15.77
N LEU A 110 -8.08 -3.39 -14.47
CA LEU A 110 -9.13 -2.68 -13.77
C LEU A 110 -8.51 -1.52 -12.97
N MET A 111 -9.31 -0.50 -12.71
CA MET A 111 -8.95 0.52 -11.75
C MET A 111 -9.28 -0.02 -10.36
N MET A 112 -8.29 -0.11 -9.49
CA MET A 112 -8.48 -0.42 -8.08
C MET A 112 -8.60 0.88 -7.31
N ARG A 113 -9.45 0.86 -6.29
CA ARG A 113 -9.66 1.95 -5.35
C ARG A 113 -9.42 1.43 -3.94
N PHE A 114 -8.67 2.18 -3.16
CA PHE A 114 -8.47 1.94 -1.74
C PHE A 114 -8.97 3.16 -0.94
N ASP A 115 -9.94 2.94 -0.06
CA ASP A 115 -10.47 3.96 0.84
C ASP A 115 -9.55 4.13 2.04
N LEU A 116 -8.96 5.32 2.19
CA LEU A 116 -8.04 5.61 3.28
C LEU A 116 -8.75 5.69 4.64
N ASN A 117 -10.03 6.04 4.68
CA ASN A 117 -10.79 6.10 5.93
C ASN A 117 -11.15 4.69 6.40
N SER A 118 -11.87 3.93 5.56
CA SER A 118 -12.34 2.59 5.94
C SER A 118 -11.27 1.49 5.82
N GLU A 119 -10.15 1.78 5.17
CA GLU A 119 -9.05 0.85 4.89
C GLU A 119 -9.50 -0.37 4.07
N LYS A 120 -10.40 -0.15 3.11
CA LYS A 120 -10.99 -1.21 2.26
C LYS A 120 -10.68 -1.01 0.78
N PHE A 121 -10.54 -2.13 0.08
CA PHE A 121 -10.33 -2.19 -1.37
C PHE A 121 -11.66 -2.35 -2.11
N ASN A 122 -11.74 -1.76 -3.31
CA ASN A 122 -12.82 -1.94 -4.26
C ASN A 122 -12.29 -1.78 -5.70
N ILE A 123 -13.09 -2.15 -6.69
CA ILE A 123 -12.88 -1.89 -8.12
C ILE A 123 -13.67 -0.64 -8.51
#